data_AF-A0A3D0CRY3-F1
#
_entry.id   AF-A0A3D0CRY3-F1
#
_cell.length_a   1.000
_cell.length_b   1.000
_cell.length_c   1.000
_cell.angle_alpha   90.00
_cell.angle_beta   90.00
_cell.angle_gamma   90.00
#
_symmetry.space_group_name_H-M   'P 1'
#
loop_
_entity.id
_entity.type
_entity.pdbx_description
1 polymer ?
#
loop_
_entity_poly.entity_id
_entity_poly.type
_entity_poly.pdbx_seq_one_letter_code
_entity_poly.pdbx_strand_id
1 'polypeptide(L)'
;MKASRMLVGLSGIMIAALMWLFTAPLALAKGPPDKVTITGPGLKNAIEITNRELLPAFGLAEFEDVRSGTIEVPKVGEGYEITSYFKSGSTYRAFDRARYHPDPAGGRGYVFYIGIVNGWSEYDGKWFHVSEQGEQAMQRILAEHGVQLASVSFAAPAQLPVTGSEKGIARWLIMLGGMASMLGGLLGLGQRQTKRES
;
A
#
# COMPACT_ATOMS: atom_id res chain seq x y z
N MET A 1 74.12 10.94 18.13
CA MET A 1 73.02 10.03 18.54
C MET A 1 71.79 10.36 17.72
N LYS A 2 71.26 9.37 16.98
CA LYS A 2 70.10 9.48 16.08
C LYS A 2 68.83 9.10 16.84
N ALA A 3 67.77 9.90 16.72
CA ALA A 3 66.38 9.43 16.67
C ALA A 3 65.47 10.61 16.31
N SER A 4 65.18 10.75 15.03
CA SER A 4 64.05 11.52 14.53
C SER A 4 63.45 10.72 13.40
N ARG A 5 62.12 10.81 13.29
CA ARG A 5 61.26 10.28 12.23
C ARG A 5 60.75 8.86 12.48
N MET A 6 59.52 8.77 12.97
CA MET A 6 58.50 7.81 12.50
C MET A 6 57.20 8.10 13.24
N LEU A 7 56.45 9.11 12.79
CA LEU A 7 55.07 9.33 13.24
C LEU A 7 54.30 10.21 12.23
N VAL A 8 54.49 9.97 10.93
CA VAL A 8 53.66 10.56 9.87
C VAL A 8 53.51 9.50 8.78
N GLY A 9 52.48 8.66 8.87
CA GLY A 9 52.29 7.60 7.88
C GLY A 9 50.90 6.97 7.87
N LEU A 10 50.19 6.98 8.99
CA LEU A 10 48.87 6.34 9.11
C LEU A 10 47.68 7.30 8.93
N SER A 11 47.86 8.61 9.10
CA SER A 11 46.76 9.59 9.01
C SER A 11 46.38 9.96 7.57
N GLY A 12 47.27 9.79 6.59
CA GLY A 12 47.01 10.17 5.20
C GLY A 12 46.05 9.23 4.47
N ILE A 13 46.12 7.93 4.76
CA ILE A 13 45.29 6.91 4.10
C ILE A 13 43.83 6.98 4.59
N MET A 14 43.62 7.34 5.85
CA MET A 14 42.30 7.53 6.46
C MET A 14 41.55 8.73 5.83
N ILE A 15 42.25 9.82 5.53
CA ILE A 15 41.67 11.02 4.89
C ILE A 15 41.32 10.74 3.42
N ALA A 16 42.18 10.01 2.70
CA ALA A 16 41.91 9.63 1.31
C ALA A 16 40.71 8.67 1.18
N ALA A 17 40.55 7.73 2.12
CA ALA A 17 39.40 6.84 2.17
C ALA A 17 38.09 7.58 2.52
N LEU A 18 38.16 8.59 3.40
CA LEU A 18 36.98 9.39 3.78
C LEU A 18 36.50 10.31 2.64
N MET A 19 37.40 10.79 1.77
CA MET A 19 37.04 11.59 0.59
C MET A 19 36.36 10.79 -0.51
N TRP A 20 36.52 9.46 -0.55
CA TRP A 20 35.83 8.59 -1.52
C TRP A 20 34.38 8.24 -1.12
N LEU A 21 33.99 8.47 0.13
CA LEU A 21 32.66 8.11 0.63
C LEU A 21 31.56 9.14 0.30
N PHE A 22 31.92 10.35 -0.14
CA PHE A 22 30.96 11.44 -0.34
C PHE A 22 30.52 11.68 -1.80
N THR A 23 30.97 10.86 -2.76
CA THR A 23 30.47 10.92 -4.15
C THR A 23 29.40 9.87 -4.41
N ALA A 24 28.48 9.66 -3.47
CA ALA A 24 27.20 9.05 -3.84
C ALA A 24 26.49 10.07 -4.76
N PRO A 25 26.15 9.72 -6.02
CA PRO A 25 25.29 10.58 -6.81
C PRO A 25 24.00 10.72 -6.02
N LEU A 26 23.66 11.96 -5.64
CA LEU A 26 22.29 12.27 -5.26
C LEU A 26 21.44 11.76 -6.43
N ALA A 27 20.61 10.76 -6.16
CA ALA A 27 19.62 10.29 -7.11
C ALA A 27 18.66 11.46 -7.32
N LEU A 28 19.03 12.40 -8.20
CA LEU A 28 18.13 13.42 -8.66
C LEU A 28 16.97 12.66 -9.26
N ALA A 29 15.80 12.82 -8.65
CA ALA A 29 14.55 12.42 -9.24
C ALA A 29 14.62 12.82 -10.72
N LYS A 30 14.40 11.86 -11.62
CA LYS A 30 14.19 12.20 -13.03
C LYS A 30 13.16 13.33 -13.00
N GLY A 31 13.45 14.46 -13.66
CA GLY A 31 12.61 15.65 -13.62
C GLY A 31 11.15 15.37 -14.02
N PRO A 32 10.32 16.38 -14.30
CA PRO A 32 8.92 16.15 -14.64
C PRO A 32 8.75 15.03 -15.70
N PRO A 33 7.80 14.10 -15.54
CA PRO A 33 7.54 13.07 -16.54
C PRO A 33 7.15 13.71 -17.88
N ASP A 34 7.40 13.02 -18.97
CA ASP A 34 7.03 13.50 -20.31
C ASP A 34 5.54 13.25 -20.63
N LYS A 35 4.91 12.34 -19.90
CA LYS A 35 3.50 11.98 -20.01
C LYS A 35 3.01 11.32 -18.72
N VAL A 36 1.75 11.53 -18.39
CA VAL A 36 1.06 10.81 -17.31
C VAL A 36 -0.24 10.22 -17.85
N THR A 37 -0.61 9.03 -17.37
CA THR A 37 -1.95 8.49 -17.58
C THR A 37 -2.69 8.31 -16.25
N ILE A 38 -3.97 8.66 -16.22
CA ILE A 38 -4.84 8.48 -15.05
C ILE A 38 -6.01 7.58 -15.42
N THR A 39 -6.26 6.56 -14.62
CA THR A 39 -7.43 5.67 -14.71
C THR A 39 -8.08 5.53 -13.34
N GLY A 40 -9.38 5.29 -13.27
CA GLY A 40 -10.06 5.21 -11.99
C GLY A 40 -11.58 5.38 -12.08
N PRO A 41 -12.26 5.48 -10.93
CA PRO A 41 -13.71 5.58 -10.86
C PRO A 41 -14.25 6.82 -11.57
N GLY A 42 -15.42 6.71 -12.18
CA GLY A 42 -16.07 7.81 -12.90
C GLY A 42 -15.44 8.17 -14.27
N LEU A 43 -14.25 7.65 -14.58
CA LEU A 43 -13.60 7.88 -15.87
C LEU A 43 -14.04 6.84 -16.91
N LYS A 44 -14.51 7.30 -18.07
CA LYS A 44 -14.88 6.41 -19.19
C LYS A 44 -13.67 5.79 -19.88
N ASN A 45 -12.58 6.53 -19.95
CA ASN A 45 -11.31 6.15 -20.58
C ASN A 45 -10.15 6.68 -19.73
N ALA A 46 -8.95 6.17 -19.96
CA ALA A 46 -7.74 6.75 -19.40
C ALA A 46 -7.58 8.21 -19.85
N ILE A 47 -7.27 9.10 -18.93
CA ILE A 47 -6.86 10.47 -19.23
C ILE A 47 -5.37 10.43 -19.57
N GLU A 48 -4.99 10.99 -20.72
CA GLU A 48 -3.59 11.22 -21.06
C GLU A 48 -3.21 12.69 -20.86
N ILE A 49 -2.18 12.93 -20.07
CA ILE A 49 -1.67 14.26 -19.76
C ILE A 49 -0.30 14.41 -20.41
N THR A 50 -0.22 15.37 -21.34
CA THR A 50 1.02 15.80 -22.00
C THR A 50 1.27 17.30 -21.85
N ASN A 51 0.39 18.00 -21.11
CA ASN A 51 0.54 19.42 -20.84
C ASN A 51 1.73 19.67 -19.90
N ARG A 52 2.75 20.37 -20.42
CA ARG A 52 3.99 20.70 -19.70
C ARG A 52 3.79 21.51 -18.43
N GLU A 53 2.68 22.24 -18.30
CA GLU A 53 2.39 23.00 -17.09
C GLU A 53 1.88 22.11 -15.94
N LEU A 54 1.25 20.97 -16.26
CA LEU A 54 0.70 20.04 -15.27
C LEU A 54 1.70 18.95 -14.87
N LEU A 55 2.56 18.52 -15.81
CA LEU A 55 3.48 17.41 -15.60
C LEU A 55 4.42 17.55 -14.38
N PRO A 56 4.93 18.75 -14.00
CA PRO A 56 5.74 18.90 -12.79
C PRO A 56 5.08 18.42 -11.50
N ALA A 57 3.74 18.46 -11.42
CA ALA A 57 3.00 18.00 -10.24
C ALA A 57 3.03 16.48 -10.06
N PHE A 58 3.42 15.71 -11.09
CA PHE A 58 3.40 14.25 -11.13
C PHE A 58 4.79 13.61 -11.11
N GLY A 59 5.82 14.38 -10.76
CA GLY A 59 7.16 13.83 -10.55
C GLY A 59 7.22 12.96 -9.31
N LEU A 60 8.08 11.94 -9.33
CA LEU A 60 8.42 11.18 -8.14
C LEU A 60 8.92 12.12 -7.04
N ALA A 61 8.38 11.98 -5.82
CA ALA A 61 8.67 12.85 -4.68
C ALA A 61 8.18 14.31 -4.82
N GLU A 62 7.51 14.64 -5.92
CA GLU A 62 6.78 15.89 -6.11
C GLU A 62 5.26 15.67 -5.96
N PHE A 63 4.74 14.51 -6.42
CA PHE A 63 3.34 14.13 -6.21
C PHE A 63 3.09 13.64 -4.79
N GLU A 64 3.97 12.77 -4.29
CA GLU A 64 4.02 12.37 -2.88
C GLU A 64 4.67 13.47 -2.05
N ASP A 65 4.04 13.90 -0.96
CA ASP A 65 4.67 14.80 0.01
C ASP A 65 5.66 14.03 0.89
N VAL A 66 6.78 13.62 0.28
CA VAL A 66 7.84 12.88 0.96
C VAL A 66 8.51 13.71 2.06
N ARG A 67 8.36 15.04 2.03
CA ARG A 67 8.93 15.96 3.03
C ARG A 67 8.19 15.87 4.36
N SER A 68 6.87 15.71 4.31
CA SER A 68 6.06 15.41 5.50
C SER A 68 6.25 13.97 6.00
N GLY A 69 6.87 13.11 5.20
CA GLY A 69 7.14 11.73 5.54
C GLY A 69 5.95 10.80 5.29
N THR A 70 6.15 9.53 5.63
CA THR A 70 5.18 8.46 5.40
C THR A 70 4.08 8.51 6.46
N ILE A 71 2.85 8.17 6.06
CA ILE A 71 1.71 8.09 6.97
C ILE A 71 1.29 6.62 7.19
N GLU A 72 0.49 6.40 8.23
CA GLU A 72 -0.24 5.13 8.38
C GLU A 72 -1.26 4.94 7.26
N VAL A 73 -1.65 3.68 7.02
CA VAL A 73 -2.62 3.33 5.98
C VAL A 73 -3.96 4.05 6.25
N PRO A 74 -4.39 4.98 5.38
CA PRO A 74 -5.63 5.71 5.58
C PRO A 74 -6.83 4.84 5.22
N LYS A 75 -7.99 5.15 5.81
CA LYS A 75 -9.28 4.55 5.40
C LYS A 75 -9.77 5.27 4.13
N VAL A 76 -9.47 4.69 2.97
CA VAL A 76 -9.79 5.28 1.67
C VAL A 76 -10.76 4.41 0.87
N GLY A 77 -11.49 5.05 -0.05
CA GLY A 77 -12.38 4.39 -1.00
C GLY A 77 -11.64 3.95 -2.26
N GLU A 78 -12.37 3.87 -3.38
CA GLU A 78 -11.74 3.68 -4.69
C GLU A 78 -10.74 4.80 -4.99
N GLY A 79 -9.70 4.46 -5.74
CA GLY A 79 -8.61 5.37 -6.08
C GLY A 79 -8.34 5.44 -7.57
N TYR A 80 -7.58 6.44 -7.96
CA TYR A 80 -7.15 6.68 -9.32
C TYR A 80 -5.70 6.20 -9.47
N GLU A 81 -5.48 5.26 -10.38
CA GLU A 81 -4.14 4.84 -10.73
C GLU A 81 -3.50 5.84 -11.68
N ILE A 82 -2.32 6.29 -11.29
CA ILE A 82 -1.48 7.23 -12.00
C ILE A 82 -0.24 6.46 -12.45
N THR A 83 0.12 6.60 -13.73
CA THR A 83 1.38 6.07 -14.28
C THR A 83 2.14 7.20 -14.93
N SER A 84 3.38 7.43 -14.51
CA SER A 84 4.26 8.39 -15.15
C SER A 84 5.09 7.71 -16.24
N TYR A 85 5.41 8.45 -17.30
CA TYR A 85 6.19 7.97 -18.43
C TYR A 85 7.28 8.96 -18.79
N PHE A 86 8.44 8.43 -19.15
CA PHE A 86 9.51 9.20 -19.78
C PHE A 86 9.71 8.77 -21.23
N LYS A 87 10.13 9.72 -22.05
CA LYS A 87 10.40 9.49 -23.45
C LYS A 87 11.73 8.72 -23.61
N SER A 88 11.68 7.66 -24.40
CA SER A 88 12.81 6.83 -24.80
C SER A 88 12.79 6.73 -26.33
N GLY A 89 13.56 7.59 -26.99
CA GLY A 89 13.50 7.77 -28.44
C GLY A 89 12.14 8.29 -28.90
N SER A 90 11.45 7.53 -29.75
CA SER A 90 10.09 7.83 -30.23
C SER A 90 8.98 7.23 -29.36
N THR A 91 9.32 6.50 -28.29
CA THR A 91 8.37 5.77 -27.45
C THR A 91 8.30 6.34 -26.04
N TYR A 92 7.18 6.11 -25.35
CA TYR A 92 7.03 6.39 -23.92
C TYR A 92 7.23 5.09 -23.13
N ARG A 93 8.05 5.15 -22.08
CA ARG A 93 8.24 4.02 -21.15
C ARG A 93 7.70 4.41 -19.79
N ALA A 94 6.84 3.55 -19.23
CA ALA A 94 6.35 3.72 -17.87
C ALA A 94 7.55 3.69 -16.90
N PHE A 95 7.56 4.63 -15.96
CA PHE A 95 8.63 4.78 -14.99
C PHE A 95 8.19 4.40 -13.59
N ASP A 96 7.09 4.96 -13.09
CA ASP A 96 6.52 4.60 -11.81
C ASP A 96 4.99 4.56 -11.85
N ARG A 97 4.41 4.04 -10.77
CA ARG A 97 2.97 3.98 -10.54
C ARG A 97 2.65 4.45 -9.14
N ALA A 98 1.54 5.16 -9.02
CA ALA A 98 0.97 5.59 -7.75
C ALA A 98 -0.56 5.44 -7.80
N ARG A 99 -1.19 5.38 -6.64
CA ARG A 99 -2.65 5.40 -6.51
C ARG A 99 -3.08 6.57 -5.64
N TYR A 100 -3.76 7.51 -6.26
CA TYR A 100 -4.37 8.67 -5.60
C TYR A 100 -5.74 8.31 -5.03
N HIS A 101 -6.02 8.75 -3.81
CA HIS A 101 -7.30 8.63 -3.15
C HIS A 101 -7.73 10.01 -2.64
N PRO A 102 -8.85 10.57 -3.15
CA PRO A 102 -9.35 11.85 -2.67
C PRO A 102 -9.78 11.74 -1.20
N ASP A 103 -9.59 12.81 -0.43
CA ASP A 103 -10.12 12.90 0.93
C ASP A 103 -11.61 13.25 0.88
N PRO A 104 -12.52 12.38 1.36
CA PRO A 104 -13.96 12.68 1.37
C PRO A 104 -14.33 13.86 2.26
N ALA A 105 -13.48 14.24 3.23
CA ALA A 105 -13.69 15.42 4.07
C ALA A 105 -13.26 16.73 3.38
N GLY A 106 -12.70 16.66 2.16
CA GLY A 106 -12.25 17.81 1.39
C GLY A 106 -10.86 18.33 1.76
N GLY A 107 -10.08 17.58 2.54
CA GLY A 107 -8.68 17.86 2.80
C GLY A 107 -7.75 17.40 1.68
N ARG A 108 -6.44 17.34 1.97
CA ARG A 108 -5.45 16.79 1.04
C ARG A 108 -5.66 15.28 0.91
N GLY A 109 -5.71 14.80 -0.33
CA GLY A 109 -5.81 13.39 -0.63
C GLY A 109 -4.60 12.60 -0.17
N TYR A 110 -4.72 11.28 -0.33
CA TYR A 110 -3.71 10.31 0.02
C TYR A 110 -3.16 9.67 -1.24
N VAL A 111 -1.89 9.29 -1.21
CA VAL A 111 -1.26 8.54 -2.28
C VAL A 111 -0.58 7.30 -1.73
N PHE A 112 -0.89 6.16 -2.33
CA PHE A 112 -0.12 4.94 -2.17
C PHE A 112 0.86 4.85 -3.33
N TYR A 113 2.15 4.97 -3.03
CA TYR A 113 3.18 4.82 -4.05
C TYR A 113 3.41 3.33 -4.32
N ILE A 114 3.05 2.88 -5.53
CA ILE A 114 3.11 1.46 -5.90
C ILE A 114 4.55 1.05 -6.17
N GLY A 115 5.30 1.92 -6.86
CA GLY A 115 6.74 1.75 -7.06
C GLY A 115 7.22 2.01 -8.48
N ILE A 116 8.53 1.88 -8.66
CA ILE A 116 9.21 2.01 -9.96
C ILE A 116 8.97 0.76 -10.81
N VAL A 117 8.54 0.95 -12.06
CA VAL A 117 8.34 -0.12 -13.04
C VAL A 117 9.69 -0.74 -13.42
N ASN A 118 9.84 -2.05 -13.18
CA ASN A 118 11.10 -2.80 -13.37
C ASN A 118 12.29 -2.22 -12.58
N GLY A 119 12.01 -1.57 -11.45
CA GLY A 119 13.02 -1.03 -10.55
C GLY A 119 12.56 -1.13 -9.11
N TRP A 120 13.22 -0.37 -8.24
CA TRP A 120 12.79 -0.20 -6.86
C TRP A 120 13.10 1.23 -6.40
N SER A 121 12.33 1.72 -5.45
CA SER A 121 12.64 2.90 -4.66
C SER A 121 12.41 2.61 -3.18
N GLU A 122 13.11 3.35 -2.33
CA GLU A 122 12.86 3.42 -0.89
C GLU A 122 11.43 3.84 -0.54
N TYR A 123 10.68 4.42 -1.49
CA TYR A 123 9.29 4.83 -1.29
C TYR A 123 8.27 3.72 -1.60
N ASP A 124 8.69 2.62 -2.24
CA ASP A 124 7.79 1.56 -2.73
C ASP A 124 6.89 1.00 -1.60
N GLY A 125 5.60 0.92 -1.89
CA GLY A 125 4.60 0.36 -0.97
C GLY A 125 4.28 1.24 0.24
N LYS A 126 4.59 2.54 0.17
CA LYS A 126 4.34 3.48 1.27
C LYS A 126 3.19 4.43 0.95
N TRP A 127 2.58 4.93 2.03
CA TRP A 127 1.52 5.92 1.98
C TRP A 127 2.07 7.30 2.31
N PHE A 128 1.58 8.30 1.60
CA PHE A 128 1.88 9.71 1.82
C PHE A 128 0.61 10.54 1.70
N HIS A 129 0.65 11.76 2.20
CA HIS A 129 -0.25 12.79 1.69
C HIS A 129 0.18 13.18 0.27
N VAL A 130 -0.81 13.50 -0.57
CA VAL A 130 -0.56 14.09 -1.90
C VAL A 130 -0.09 15.52 -1.68
N SER A 131 0.95 15.97 -2.38
CA SER A 131 1.42 17.36 -2.29
C SER A 131 0.33 18.36 -2.63
N GLU A 132 0.43 19.60 -2.17
CA GLU A 132 -0.56 20.64 -2.48
C GLU A 132 -0.71 20.86 -3.99
N GLN A 133 0.41 20.84 -4.72
CA GLN A 133 0.41 20.97 -6.17
C GLN A 133 -0.21 19.73 -6.85
N GLY A 134 0.11 18.53 -6.37
CA GLY A 134 -0.49 17.28 -6.86
C GLY A 134 -2.00 17.24 -6.64
N GLU A 135 -2.48 17.71 -5.48
CA GLU A 135 -3.89 17.77 -5.13
C GLU A 135 -4.64 18.73 -6.07
N GLN A 136 -4.12 19.95 -6.25
CA GLN A 136 -4.71 20.93 -7.17
C GLN A 136 -4.75 20.40 -8.62
N ALA A 137 -3.68 19.73 -9.07
CA ALA A 137 -3.64 19.11 -10.38
C ALA A 137 -4.71 18.02 -10.53
N MET A 138 -4.82 17.10 -9.56
CA MET A 138 -5.82 16.03 -9.58
C MET A 138 -7.25 16.59 -9.58
N GLN A 139 -7.55 17.53 -8.68
CA GLN A 139 -8.88 18.14 -8.62
C GLN A 139 -9.25 18.82 -9.95
N ARG A 140 -8.33 19.59 -10.53
CA ARG A 140 -8.54 20.25 -11.82
C ARG A 140 -8.79 19.24 -12.94
N ILE A 141 -7.91 18.25 -13.09
CA ILE A 141 -7.98 17.26 -14.16
C ILE A 141 -9.27 16.45 -14.05
N LEU A 142 -9.63 15.99 -12.86
CA LEU A 142 -10.84 15.20 -12.63
C LEU A 142 -12.11 16.03 -12.89
N ALA A 143 -12.14 17.29 -12.44
CA ALA A 143 -13.26 18.19 -12.71
C ALA A 143 -13.42 18.49 -14.22
N GLU A 144 -12.33 18.71 -14.95
CA GLU A 144 -12.34 18.91 -16.42
C GLU A 144 -12.93 17.68 -17.15
N HIS A 145 -12.84 16.49 -16.56
CA HIS A 145 -13.39 15.25 -17.10
C HIS A 145 -14.75 14.86 -16.50
N GLY A 146 -15.41 15.78 -15.79
CA GLY A 146 -16.76 15.60 -15.25
C GLY A 146 -16.84 14.71 -14.02
N VAL A 147 -15.71 14.40 -13.38
CA VAL A 147 -15.67 13.65 -12.12
C VAL A 147 -15.84 14.62 -10.96
N GLN A 148 -16.88 14.37 -10.15
CA GLN A 148 -17.14 15.12 -8.92
C GLN A 148 -16.66 14.30 -7.73
N LEU A 149 -15.62 14.79 -7.03
CA LEU A 149 -15.00 14.07 -5.92
C LEU A 149 -15.94 13.87 -4.71
N ALA A 150 -16.91 14.76 -4.52
CA ALA A 150 -17.96 14.60 -3.51
C ALA A 150 -18.93 13.44 -3.79
N SER A 151 -18.92 12.89 -5.01
CA SER A 151 -19.91 11.91 -5.49
C SER A 151 -19.37 10.49 -5.61
N VAL A 152 -18.08 10.25 -5.33
CA VAL A 152 -17.51 8.90 -5.34
C VAL A 152 -17.99 8.19 -4.08
N SER A 153 -19.23 7.72 -4.15
CA SER A 153 -19.93 7.02 -3.08
C SER A 153 -19.14 5.77 -2.71
N PHE A 154 -18.80 5.64 -1.44
CA PHE A 154 -18.39 4.37 -0.87
C PHE A 154 -19.56 3.41 -1.05
N ALA A 155 -19.51 2.55 -2.07
CA ALA A 155 -20.37 1.40 -2.11
C ALA A 155 -20.08 0.60 -0.83
N ALA A 156 -21.00 0.68 0.14
CA ALA A 156 -20.98 -0.18 1.31
C ALA A 156 -20.79 -1.62 0.81
N PRO A 157 -19.95 -2.44 1.46
CA PRO A 157 -19.77 -3.84 1.04
C PRO A 157 -21.16 -4.44 0.91
N ALA A 158 -21.46 -4.98 -0.27
CA ALA A 158 -22.76 -5.53 -0.62
C ALA A 158 -23.24 -6.40 0.55
N GLN A 159 -24.19 -5.88 1.33
CA GLN A 159 -24.87 -6.67 2.34
C GLN A 159 -25.62 -7.71 1.53
N LEU A 160 -25.09 -8.94 1.52
CA LEU A 160 -25.79 -10.07 0.95
C LEU A 160 -27.22 -10.04 1.52
N PRO A 161 -28.26 -10.18 0.69
CA PRO A 161 -29.60 -10.29 1.21
C PRO A 161 -29.62 -11.48 2.17
N VAL A 162 -29.78 -11.19 3.46
CA VAL A 162 -30.15 -12.21 4.43
C VAL A 162 -31.59 -12.58 4.07
N THR A 163 -31.75 -13.47 3.10
CA THR A 163 -32.96 -14.28 2.93
C THR A 163 -32.97 -15.34 4.03
N GLY A 164 -33.02 -14.86 5.27
CA GLY A 164 -33.33 -15.66 6.45
C GLY A 164 -34.84 -15.77 6.56
N SER A 165 -35.39 -16.81 5.93
CA SER A 165 -36.74 -17.30 6.17
C SER A 165 -37.07 -17.32 7.67
N GLU A 166 -38.03 -16.49 8.10
CA GLU A 166 -38.66 -16.46 9.43
C GLU A 166 -39.47 -17.75 9.76
N LYS A 167 -39.13 -18.90 9.18
CA LYS A 167 -39.75 -20.18 9.51
C LYS A 167 -38.69 -21.22 9.82
N GLY A 168 -38.04 -21.06 10.97
CA GLY A 168 -37.04 -22.02 11.43
C GLY A 168 -36.57 -21.87 12.88
N ILE A 169 -37.05 -20.88 13.65
CA ILE A 169 -36.59 -20.62 15.03
C ILE A 169 -37.34 -21.48 16.08
N ALA A 170 -37.86 -22.63 15.68
CA ALA A 170 -38.48 -23.58 16.58
C ALA A 170 -38.06 -24.99 16.18
N ARG A 171 -36.88 -25.46 16.63
CA ARG A 171 -36.58 -26.90 16.86
C ARG A 171 -35.18 -27.30 17.39
N TRP A 172 -34.46 -26.46 18.15
CA TRP A 172 -33.19 -26.91 18.76
C TRP A 172 -33.02 -26.56 20.26
N LEU A 173 -34.12 -26.50 21.01
CA LEU A 173 -34.09 -26.53 22.50
C LEU A 173 -34.57 -27.85 23.11
N ILE A 174 -34.60 -28.93 22.32
CA ILE A 174 -34.77 -30.29 22.82
C ILE A 174 -33.81 -31.16 22.03
N MET A 175 -32.61 -31.41 22.54
CA MET A 175 -31.77 -32.62 22.35
C MET A 175 -30.45 -32.47 23.12
N LEU A 176 -30.52 -32.14 24.42
CA LEU A 176 -29.50 -32.53 25.41
C LEU A 176 -30.04 -33.75 26.17
N GLY A 177 -30.25 -34.84 25.43
CA GLY A 177 -30.87 -36.05 25.95
C GLY A 177 -30.56 -37.24 25.08
N GLY A 178 -29.44 -37.90 25.37
CA GLY A 178 -29.17 -39.28 24.97
C GLY A 178 -28.41 -39.46 23.65
N MET A 179 -27.09 -39.67 23.74
CA MET A 179 -26.39 -40.73 22.99
C MET A 179 -24.90 -40.73 23.33
N ALA A 180 -24.54 -41.51 24.35
CA ALA A 180 -23.21 -42.13 24.46
C ALA A 180 -23.37 -43.45 25.22
N SER A 181 -24.22 -44.32 24.66
CA SER A 181 -24.24 -45.74 24.97
C SER A 181 -23.66 -46.46 23.76
N MET A 182 -22.76 -47.41 24.03
CA MET A 182 -22.26 -48.45 23.12
C MET A 182 -21.04 -48.09 22.26
N LEU A 183 -19.86 -48.38 22.81
CA LEU A 183 -18.83 -49.17 22.13
C LEU A 183 -17.91 -49.77 23.22
N GLY A 184 -17.97 -51.09 23.40
CA GLY A 184 -17.08 -51.79 24.32
C GLY A 184 -17.68 -53.01 25.03
N GLY A 185 -18.45 -53.83 24.33
CA GLY A 185 -18.64 -55.21 24.75
C GLY A 185 -17.39 -56.04 24.44
N LEU A 186 -17.15 -57.04 25.29
CA LEU A 186 -16.08 -58.07 25.24
C LEU A 186 -14.73 -57.71 25.85
N LEU A 187 -14.62 -57.92 27.17
CA LEU A 187 -13.54 -58.72 27.78
C LEU A 187 -13.93 -59.12 29.22
N GLY A 188 -14.03 -60.44 29.46
CA GLY A 188 -13.90 -61.13 30.75
C GLY A 188 -14.87 -60.74 31.87
N LEU A 189 -15.94 -61.48 32.22
CA LEU A 189 -15.92 -62.85 32.74
C LEU A 189 -14.74 -63.11 33.69
N GLY A 190 -14.96 -62.95 35.00
CA GLY A 190 -13.96 -63.35 36.00
C GLY A 190 -14.28 -62.97 37.44
N GLN A 191 -15.06 -63.83 38.11
CA GLN A 191 -15.11 -64.05 39.57
C GLN A 191 -15.76 -62.95 40.45
N ARG A 192 -16.97 -63.14 40.99
CA ARG A 192 -17.38 -64.04 42.12
C ARG A 192 -16.54 -63.90 43.40
N GLN A 193 -17.21 -63.32 44.42
CA GLN A 193 -17.12 -63.57 45.87
C GLN A 193 -15.77 -63.25 46.52
N THR A 194 -15.71 -62.45 47.58
CA THR A 194 -16.21 -62.74 48.95
C THR A 194 -16.49 -61.40 49.67
N LYS A 195 -17.64 -61.16 50.31
CA LYS A 195 -18.06 -61.61 51.64
C LYS A 195 -16.99 -61.41 52.73
N ARG A 196 -17.28 -60.43 53.61
CA ARG A 196 -17.14 -60.39 55.08
C ARG A 196 -15.80 -60.70 55.76
N GLU A 197 -15.49 -59.79 56.68
CA GLU A 197 -15.07 -60.00 58.07
C GLU A 197 -13.72 -60.67 58.31
N SER A 198 -12.76 -59.84 58.74
CA SER A 198 -12.25 -59.89 60.13
C SER A 198 -11.70 -58.53 60.52
#